data_AF-A0A2E3AIJ8-F1
#
_entry.id   AF-A0A2E3AIJ8-F1
#
_cell.length_a   1.000
_cell.length_b   1.000
_cell.length_c   1.000
_cell.angle_alpha   90.00
_cell.angle_beta   90.00
_cell.angle_gamma   90.00
#
_symmetry.space_group_name_H-M   'P 1'
#
loop_
_entity.id
_entity.type
_entity.pdbx_description
1 polymer ?
#
loop_
_entity_poly.entity_id
_entity_poly.type
_entity_poly.pdbx_seq_one_letter_code
_entity_poly.pdbx_strand_id
1 'polypeptide(L)'
;MPSTVELIQALIETHEQLSLDDCPDDFKNVLIEQEKLITNEIMKKSDSIHWFLTQIDIEESKLNSTIEVHQRELEKLKKKRLSVDKSKDKMKELIMTAVNKIGVNEDNGNKVLKTDSNKYTIYETDGPLEILDENKIPDYYFKIEKKLNKSLLRNDIKKSINKEETYAKVSKIKRLKIS
;
A
#
# COMPACT_ATOMS: atom_id res chain seq x y z
N MET A 1 9.89 -29.59 -25.20
CA MET A 1 10.98 -28.72 -24.71
C MET A 1 11.26 -29.10 -23.27
N PRO A 2 12.52 -29.36 -22.90
CA PRO A 2 12.88 -29.71 -21.54
C PRO A 2 12.51 -28.57 -20.56
N SER A 3 12.10 -28.95 -19.36
CA SER A 3 11.79 -28.01 -18.29
C SER A 3 13.05 -27.33 -17.76
N THR A 4 12.93 -26.16 -17.13
CA THR A 4 14.10 -25.47 -16.54
C THR A 4 14.78 -26.32 -15.47
N VAL A 5 14.01 -27.14 -14.74
CA VAL A 5 14.54 -28.08 -13.74
C VAL A 5 15.30 -29.21 -14.43
N GLU A 6 14.77 -29.76 -15.52
CA GLU A 6 15.45 -30.79 -16.32
C GLU A 6 16.76 -30.27 -16.93
N LEU A 7 16.80 -29.03 -17.40
CA LEU A 7 18.02 -28.42 -17.94
C LEU A 7 19.09 -28.20 -16.86
N ILE A 8 18.69 -27.75 -15.68
CA ILE A 8 19.62 -27.57 -14.54
C ILE A 8 20.15 -28.92 -14.08
N GLN A 9 19.28 -29.94 -13.97
CA GLN A 9 19.68 -31.28 -13.58
C GLN A 9 20.64 -31.90 -14.61
N ALA A 10 20.33 -31.79 -15.90
CA ALA A 10 21.21 -32.26 -16.98
C ALA A 10 22.54 -31.52 -17.00
N LEU A 11 22.56 -30.22 -16.70
CA LEU A 11 23.81 -29.46 -16.57
C LEU A 11 24.67 -30.00 -15.42
N ILE A 12 24.07 -30.24 -14.25
CA ILE A 12 24.77 -30.78 -13.07
C ILE A 12 25.36 -32.16 -13.40
N GLU A 13 24.57 -33.06 -13.96
CA GLU A 13 24.99 -34.43 -14.31
C GLU A 13 26.11 -34.44 -15.37
N THR A 14 26.00 -33.58 -16.39
CA THR A 14 27.03 -33.47 -17.45
C THR A 14 28.33 -32.91 -16.91
N HIS A 15 28.25 -31.91 -16.02
CA HIS A 15 29.41 -31.30 -15.38
C HIS A 15 30.11 -32.28 -14.42
N GLU A 16 29.35 -33.06 -13.65
CA GLU A 16 29.88 -34.12 -12.79
C GLU A 16 30.60 -35.20 -13.61
N GLN A 17 30.03 -35.63 -14.74
CA GLN A 17 30.68 -36.60 -15.63
C GLN A 17 31.97 -36.07 -16.27
N LEU A 18 32.03 -34.77 -16.58
CA LEU A 18 33.26 -34.11 -17.07
C LEU A 18 34.35 -34.00 -16.00
N SER A 19 33.98 -34.01 -14.72
CA SER A 19 34.90 -33.92 -13.59
C SER A 19 35.55 -35.25 -13.19
N LEU A 20 35.13 -36.37 -13.81
CA LEU A 20 35.72 -37.69 -13.58
C LEU A 20 37.02 -37.84 -14.40
N ASP A 21 38.13 -38.13 -13.72
CA ASP A 21 39.47 -38.18 -14.32
C ASP A 21 39.69 -39.34 -15.32
N ASP A 22 38.86 -40.38 -15.30
CA ASP A 22 39.01 -41.60 -16.12
C ASP A 22 38.22 -41.57 -17.45
N CYS A 23 37.75 -40.40 -17.89
CA CYS A 23 36.94 -40.26 -19.11
C CYS A 23 37.82 -40.20 -20.38
N PRO A 24 37.64 -41.11 -21.37
CA PRO A 24 38.37 -41.06 -22.64
C PRO A 24 38.15 -39.74 -23.38
N ASP A 25 39.20 -39.20 -24.02
CA ASP A 25 39.17 -37.86 -24.65
C ASP A 25 38.04 -37.69 -25.69
N ASP A 26 37.73 -38.73 -26.45
CA ASP A 26 36.63 -38.71 -27.42
C ASP A 26 35.25 -38.55 -26.74
N PHE A 27 35.07 -39.16 -25.57
CA PHE A 27 33.84 -39.07 -24.78
C PHE A 27 33.74 -37.72 -24.05
N LYS A 28 34.88 -37.19 -23.62
CA LYS A 28 35.01 -35.87 -22.99
C LYS A 28 34.60 -34.75 -23.95
N ASN A 29 35.00 -34.83 -25.22
CA ASN A 29 34.61 -33.84 -26.23
C ASN A 29 33.09 -33.80 -26.46
N VAL A 30 32.42 -34.96 -26.48
CA VAL A 30 30.96 -35.06 -26.62
C VAL A 30 30.25 -34.42 -25.42
N LEU A 31 30.73 -34.68 -24.20
CA LEU A 31 30.16 -34.09 -22.99
C LEU A 31 30.36 -32.57 -22.92
N ILE A 32 31.50 -32.05 -23.38
CA ILE A 32 31.73 -30.59 -23.49
C ILE A 32 30.75 -29.94 -24.46
N GLU A 33 30.46 -30.57 -25.59
CA GLU A 33 29.45 -30.05 -26.53
C GLU A 33 28.04 -30.08 -25.94
N GLN A 34 27.68 -31.16 -25.22
CA GLN A 34 26.40 -31.25 -24.52
C GLN A 34 26.24 -30.19 -23.43
N GLU A 35 27.28 -29.97 -22.61
CA GLU A 35 27.27 -28.93 -21.57
C GLU A 35 27.07 -27.53 -22.18
N LYS A 36 27.74 -27.24 -23.31
CA LYS A 36 27.56 -25.98 -24.04
C LYS A 36 26.14 -25.80 -24.57
N LEU A 37 25.54 -26.86 -25.11
CA LEU A 37 24.16 -26.82 -25.61
C LEU A 37 23.17 -26.56 -24.46
N ILE A 38 23.28 -27.28 -23.35
CA ILE A 38 22.43 -27.11 -22.17
C ILE A 38 22.60 -25.70 -21.59
N THR A 39 23.84 -25.22 -21.47
CA THR A 39 24.15 -23.86 -21.01
C THR A 39 23.51 -22.81 -21.91
N ASN A 40 23.60 -22.96 -23.23
CA ASN A 40 22.97 -22.05 -24.19
C ASN A 40 21.44 -22.05 -24.08
N GLU A 41 20.80 -23.20 -23.84
CA GLU A 41 19.36 -23.26 -23.61
C GLU A 41 18.93 -22.59 -22.29
N ILE A 42 19.72 -22.76 -21.23
CA ILE A 42 19.50 -22.07 -19.95
C ILE A 42 19.63 -20.55 -20.12
N MET A 43 20.66 -20.09 -20.84
CA MET A 43 20.87 -18.67 -21.14
C MET A 43 19.69 -18.08 -21.93
N LYS A 44 19.23 -18.76 -22.99
CA LYS A 44 18.06 -18.32 -23.77
C LYS A 44 16.78 -18.23 -22.92
N LYS A 45 16.57 -19.19 -22.02
CA LYS A 45 15.45 -19.14 -21.06
C LYS A 45 15.61 -18.00 -20.06
N SER A 46 16.82 -17.74 -19.58
CA SER A 46 17.13 -16.62 -18.71
C SER A 46 16.85 -15.27 -19.40
N ASP A 47 17.26 -15.10 -20.66
CA ASP A 47 16.97 -13.91 -21.44
C ASP A 47 15.45 -13.71 -21.65
N SER A 48 14.73 -14.80 -21.88
CA SER A 48 13.26 -14.78 -22.00
C SER A 48 12.59 -14.35 -20.69
N ILE A 49 13.08 -14.85 -19.55
CA ILE A 49 12.61 -14.44 -18.22
C ILE A 49 12.94 -12.97 -17.96
N HIS A 50 14.16 -12.53 -18.30
CA HIS A 50 14.56 -11.13 -18.15
C HIS A 50 13.69 -10.20 -19.00
N TRP A 51 13.46 -10.55 -20.27
CA TRP A 51 12.54 -9.81 -21.13
C TRP A 51 11.13 -9.72 -20.52
N PHE A 52 10.61 -10.83 -19.98
CA PHE A 52 9.31 -10.86 -19.33
C PHE A 52 9.25 -9.98 -18.06
N LEU A 53 10.31 -9.99 -17.24
CA LEU A 53 10.43 -9.09 -16.08
C LEU A 53 10.45 -7.62 -16.51
N THR A 54 11.19 -7.28 -17.57
CA THR A 54 11.19 -5.92 -18.12
C THR A 54 9.79 -5.51 -18.60
N GLN A 55 9.01 -6.42 -19.19
CA GLN A 55 7.62 -6.13 -19.54
C GLN A 55 6.75 -5.89 -18.30
N ILE A 56 6.93 -6.67 -17.23
CA ILE A 56 6.25 -6.44 -15.95
C ILE A 56 6.60 -5.06 -15.39
N ASP A 57 7.87 -4.67 -15.38
CA ASP A 57 8.32 -3.36 -14.87
C ASP A 57 7.70 -2.20 -15.69
N ILE A 58 7.58 -2.37 -17.01
CA ILE A 58 6.91 -1.41 -17.89
C ILE A 58 5.42 -1.29 -17.52
N GLU A 59 4.73 -2.40 -17.31
CA GLU A 59 3.32 -2.40 -16.91
C GLU A 59 3.12 -1.82 -15.50
N GLU A 60 4.01 -2.12 -14.56
CA GLU A 60 4.00 -1.52 -13.21
C GLU A 60 4.18 0.00 -13.29
N SER A 61 5.10 0.49 -14.12
CA SER A 61 5.31 1.92 -14.35
C SER A 61 4.08 2.62 -14.94
N LYS A 62 3.41 1.98 -15.91
CA LYS A 62 2.15 2.48 -16.48
C LYS A 62 1.06 2.56 -15.42
N LEU A 63 0.88 1.50 -14.63
CA LEU A 63 -0.11 1.46 -13.54
C LEU A 63 0.16 2.55 -12.51
N ASN A 64 1.41 2.72 -12.08
CA ASN A 64 1.79 3.77 -11.14
C ASN A 64 1.47 5.18 -11.68
N SER A 65 1.78 5.42 -12.96
CA SER A 65 1.45 6.69 -13.62
C SER A 65 -0.07 6.93 -13.68
N THR A 66 -0.86 5.91 -13.99
CA THR A 66 -2.33 6.00 -13.99
C THR A 66 -2.89 6.26 -12.59
N ILE A 67 -2.36 5.59 -11.57
CA ILE A 67 -2.74 5.83 -10.17
C ILE A 67 -2.47 7.28 -9.79
N GLU A 68 -1.30 7.84 -10.13
CA GLU A 68 -0.98 9.23 -9.85
C GLU A 68 -1.96 10.21 -10.52
N VAL A 69 -2.30 9.98 -11.79
CA VAL A 69 -3.26 10.83 -12.52
C VAL A 69 -4.61 10.82 -11.82
N HIS A 70 -5.13 9.64 -11.49
CA HIS A 70 -6.42 9.53 -10.80
C HIS A 70 -6.39 10.10 -9.38
N GLN A 71 -5.29 9.98 -8.66
CA GLN A 71 -5.14 10.65 -7.35
C GLN A 71 -5.20 12.17 -7.49
N ARG A 72 -4.55 12.75 -8.51
CA ARG A 72 -4.64 14.21 -8.78
C ARG A 72 -6.05 14.64 -9.13
N GLU A 73 -6.78 13.86 -9.93
CA GLU A 73 -8.19 14.12 -10.25
C GLU A 73 -9.08 14.05 -9.01
N LEU A 74 -8.89 13.03 -8.18
CA LEU A 74 -9.62 12.84 -6.93
C LEU A 74 -9.38 14.02 -5.97
N GLU A 75 -8.15 14.52 -5.87
CA GLU A 75 -7.85 15.73 -5.09
C GLU A 75 -8.52 16.98 -5.65
N LYS A 76 -8.59 17.15 -6.98
CA LYS A 76 -9.35 18.25 -7.60
C LYS A 76 -10.84 18.16 -7.25
N LEU A 77 -11.43 16.96 -7.32
CA LEU A 77 -12.83 16.75 -6.96
C LEU A 77 -13.10 17.00 -5.48
N LYS A 78 -12.21 16.55 -4.57
CA LYS A 78 -12.30 16.87 -3.14
C LYS A 78 -12.27 18.37 -2.89
N LYS A 79 -11.34 19.10 -3.52
CA LYS A 79 -11.27 20.57 -3.41
C LYS A 79 -12.55 21.24 -3.91
N LYS A 80 -13.10 20.77 -5.04
CA LYS A 80 -14.37 21.28 -5.58
C LYS A 80 -15.53 21.00 -4.63
N ARG A 81 -15.62 19.81 -4.05
CA ARG A 81 -16.63 19.46 -3.04
C ARG A 81 -16.55 20.38 -1.83
N LEU A 82 -15.35 20.56 -1.26
CA LEU A 82 -15.13 21.48 -0.14
C LEU A 82 -15.52 22.92 -0.48
N SER A 83 -15.25 23.38 -1.71
CA SER A 83 -15.69 24.70 -2.15
C SER A 83 -17.20 24.82 -2.25
N VAL A 84 -17.89 23.77 -2.72
CA VAL A 84 -19.36 23.73 -2.78
C VAL A 84 -19.95 23.72 -1.36
N ASP A 85 -19.37 22.95 -0.44
CA ASP A 85 -19.80 22.89 0.96
C ASP A 85 -19.65 24.27 1.62
N LYS A 86 -18.51 24.94 1.45
CA LYS A 86 -18.30 26.32 1.93
C LYS A 86 -19.31 27.31 1.35
N SER A 87 -19.58 27.23 0.05
CA SER A 87 -20.59 28.09 -0.59
C SER A 87 -21.98 27.81 -0.05
N LYS A 88 -22.32 26.53 0.19
CA LYS A 88 -23.60 26.13 0.79
C LYS A 88 -23.72 26.69 2.20
N ASP A 89 -22.69 26.60 3.03
CA ASP A 89 -22.72 27.13 4.40
C ASP A 89 -22.82 28.66 4.41
N LYS A 90 -22.10 29.36 3.53
CA LYS A 90 -22.27 30.81 3.34
C LYS A 90 -23.71 31.17 2.95
N MET A 91 -24.35 30.39 2.08
CA MET A 91 -25.76 30.62 1.72
C MET A 91 -26.70 30.37 2.91
N LYS A 92 -26.43 29.35 3.75
CA LYS A 92 -27.20 29.15 4.99
C LYS A 92 -27.04 30.33 5.94
N GLU A 93 -25.83 30.88 6.12
CA GLU A 93 -25.60 32.07 6.96
C GLU A 93 -26.37 33.29 6.46
N LEU A 94 -26.44 33.50 5.15
CA LEU A 94 -27.25 34.57 4.55
C LEU A 94 -28.74 34.36 4.81
N ILE A 95 -29.23 33.13 4.65
CA ILE A 95 -30.62 32.78 4.98
C ILE A 95 -30.87 32.99 6.47
N MET A 96 -29.98 32.54 7.36
CA MET A 96 -30.08 32.78 8.80
C MET A 96 -30.15 34.28 9.12
N THR A 97 -29.35 35.10 8.45
CA THR A 97 -29.39 36.57 8.59
C THR A 97 -30.75 37.13 8.17
N ALA A 98 -31.33 36.63 7.07
CA ALA A 98 -32.68 37.00 6.65
C ALA A 98 -33.74 36.56 7.66
N VAL A 99 -33.72 35.31 8.14
CA VAL A 99 -34.63 34.82 9.19
C VAL A 99 -34.48 35.68 10.45
N ASN A 100 -33.26 36.04 10.85
CA ASN A 100 -32.99 36.92 11.99
C ASN A 100 -33.54 38.33 11.82
N LYS A 101 -33.66 38.85 10.60
CA LYS A 101 -34.11 40.22 10.36
C LYS A 101 -35.62 40.35 10.14
N ILE A 102 -36.23 39.39 9.43
CA ILE A 102 -37.64 39.46 9.00
C ILE A 102 -38.49 38.26 9.43
N GLY A 103 -37.89 37.25 10.07
CA GLY A 103 -38.61 36.07 10.57
C GLY A 103 -39.50 36.40 11.78
N VAL A 104 -40.51 35.56 11.99
CA VAL A 104 -41.47 35.64 13.09
C VAL A 104 -41.04 34.68 14.19
N ASN A 105 -41.17 35.10 15.45
CA ASN A 105 -40.91 34.22 16.60
C ASN A 105 -42.11 33.26 16.78
N GLU A 106 -41.85 31.97 16.86
CA GLU A 106 -42.83 30.95 17.27
C GLU A 106 -42.84 30.82 18.81
N ASP A 107 -43.93 30.26 19.37
CA ASP A 107 -44.14 30.12 20.83
C ASP A 107 -43.06 29.29 21.55
N ASN A 108 -42.29 28.52 20.79
CA ASN A 108 -41.17 27.69 21.24
C ASN A 108 -39.82 28.45 21.30
N GLY A 109 -39.82 29.77 21.05
CA GLY A 109 -38.61 30.60 21.04
C GLY A 109 -37.81 30.54 19.74
N ASN A 110 -38.19 29.70 18.79
CA ASN A 110 -37.52 29.60 17.48
C ASN A 110 -37.95 30.74 16.56
N LYS A 111 -37.05 31.11 15.64
CA LYS A 111 -37.35 32.11 14.61
C LYS A 111 -37.57 31.46 13.26
N VAL A 112 -38.67 31.81 12.61
CA VAL A 112 -39.14 31.15 11.40
C VAL A 112 -39.37 32.14 10.28
N LEU A 113 -38.93 31.78 9.07
CA LEU A 113 -39.27 32.45 7.82
C LEU A 113 -39.91 31.44 6.87
N LYS A 114 -41.16 31.69 6.46
CA LYS A 114 -41.84 30.90 5.42
C LYS A 114 -41.80 31.66 4.10
N THR A 115 -41.34 31.01 3.05
CA THR A 115 -41.48 31.43 1.65
C THR A 115 -42.52 30.54 0.96
N ASP A 116 -42.90 30.88 -0.27
CA ASP A 116 -43.87 30.09 -1.06
C ASP A 116 -43.43 28.63 -1.26
N SER A 117 -42.12 28.39 -1.22
CA SER A 117 -41.51 27.09 -1.49
C SER A 117 -40.96 26.38 -0.26
N ASN A 118 -40.56 27.09 0.80
CA ASN A 118 -39.79 26.51 1.90
C ASN A 118 -40.08 27.18 3.26
N LYS A 119 -39.91 26.41 4.35
CA LYS A 119 -39.88 26.93 5.72
C LYS A 119 -38.44 26.85 6.25
N TYR A 120 -37.88 27.99 6.66
CA TYR A 120 -36.58 28.08 7.32
C TYR A 120 -36.80 28.33 8.81
N THR A 121 -36.16 27.54 9.67
CA THR A 121 -36.27 27.65 11.13
C THR A 121 -34.87 27.70 11.73
N ILE A 122 -34.61 28.70 12.57
CA ILE A 122 -33.41 28.76 13.42
C ILE A 122 -33.76 28.12 14.75
N TYR A 123 -32.96 27.14 15.17
CA TYR A 123 -33.01 26.50 16.48
C TYR A 123 -31.60 26.50 17.08
N GLU A 124 -31.52 26.54 18.40
CA GLU A 124 -30.26 26.43 19.14
C GLU A 124 -29.91 24.94 19.33
N THR A 125 -28.63 24.60 19.15
CA THR A 125 -28.10 23.25 19.37
C THR A 125 -26.76 23.36 20.07
N ASP A 126 -26.44 22.37 20.88
CA ASP A 126 -25.12 22.28 21.50
C ASP A 126 -24.04 22.13 20.41
N GLY A 127 -22.98 22.93 20.52
CA GLY A 127 -21.83 22.89 19.62
C GLY A 127 -20.90 21.72 19.91
N PRO A 128 -19.81 21.58 19.13
CA PRO A 128 -18.76 20.61 19.46
C PRO A 128 -18.14 20.93 20.83
N LEU A 129 -17.79 19.90 21.59
CA LEU A 129 -17.09 20.04 22.87
C LEU A 129 -15.73 20.71 22.64
N GLU A 130 -15.54 21.90 23.20
CA GLU A 130 -14.25 22.59 23.22
C GLU A 130 -13.47 22.17 24.47
N ILE A 131 -12.26 21.65 24.27
CA ILE A 131 -11.36 21.29 25.37
C ILE A 131 -10.56 22.52 25.76
N LEU A 132 -10.84 23.06 26.94
CA LEU A 132 -10.14 24.24 27.47
C LEU A 132 -8.74 23.91 28.02
N ASP A 133 -8.58 22.75 28.65
CA ASP A 133 -7.31 22.28 29.23
C ASP A 133 -7.30 20.75 29.31
N GLU A 134 -6.48 20.12 28.47
CA GLU A 134 -6.40 18.67 28.36
C GLU A 134 -5.84 18.01 29.63
N ASN A 135 -5.00 18.71 30.41
CA ASN A 135 -4.36 18.16 31.62
C ASN A 135 -5.28 18.12 32.84
N LYS A 136 -6.40 18.84 32.78
CA LYS A 136 -7.43 18.83 33.83
C LYS A 136 -8.54 17.82 33.54
N ILE A 137 -8.51 17.17 32.38
CA ILE A 137 -9.48 16.14 32.04
C ILE A 137 -9.19 14.91 32.91
N PRO A 138 -10.16 14.40 33.67
CA PRO A 138 -10.00 13.18 34.43
C PRO A 138 -9.64 11.96 33.57
N ASP A 139 -8.77 11.10 34.09
CA ASP A 139 -8.25 9.91 33.39
C ASP A 139 -9.32 8.94 32.87
N TYR A 140 -10.53 8.92 33.47
CA TYR A 140 -11.61 8.02 33.05
C TYR A 140 -12.21 8.37 31.66
N TYR A 141 -11.95 9.57 31.14
CA TYR A 141 -12.32 9.94 29.78
C TYR A 141 -11.29 9.48 28.73
N PHE A 142 -10.09 9.05 29.16
CA PHE A 142 -9.05 8.57 28.27
C PHE A 142 -9.10 7.05 28.11
N LYS A 143 -8.91 6.59 26.87
CA LYS A 143 -8.81 5.16 26.56
C LYS A 143 -7.34 4.76 26.46
N ILE A 144 -6.91 3.82 27.29
CA ILE A 144 -5.55 3.25 27.20
C ILE A 144 -5.50 2.23 26.05
N GLU A 145 -4.69 2.51 25.02
CA GLU A 145 -4.50 1.60 23.88
C GLU A 145 -3.13 0.90 23.97
N LYS A 146 -3.15 -0.44 24.08
CA LYS A 146 -1.92 -1.25 24.09
C LYS A 146 -1.50 -1.61 22.66
N LYS A 147 -0.51 -0.90 22.10
CA LYS A 147 0.08 -1.21 20.78
C LYS A 147 1.39 -1.98 20.91
N LEU A 148 1.51 -3.07 20.16
CA LEU A 148 2.75 -3.85 20.07
C LEU A 148 3.80 -3.09 19.25
N ASN A 149 4.94 -2.78 19.87
CA ASN A 149 6.09 -2.24 19.14
C ASN A 149 6.86 -3.36 18.43
N LYS A 150 6.44 -3.68 17.21
CA LYS A 150 7.06 -4.72 16.38
C LYS A 150 8.52 -4.44 16.02
N SER A 151 8.93 -3.16 15.98
CA SER A 151 10.31 -2.78 15.62
C SER A 151 11.29 -3.12 16.72
N LEU A 152 10.97 -2.72 17.96
CA LEU A 152 11.75 -3.08 19.14
C LEU A 152 11.80 -4.61 19.29
N LEU A 153 10.64 -5.26 19.24
CA LEU A 153 10.54 -6.73 19.32
C LEU A 153 11.41 -7.43 18.27
N ARG A 154 11.39 -6.95 17.02
CA ARG A 154 12.21 -7.51 15.94
C ARG A 154 13.70 -7.32 16.18
N ASN A 155 14.11 -6.17 16.72
CA ASN A 155 15.51 -5.90 17.02
C ASN A 155 16.04 -6.76 18.17
N ASP A 156 15.22 -6.98 19.20
CA ASP A 156 15.59 -7.83 20.32
C ASP A 156 15.70 -9.30 19.90
N ILE A 157 14.75 -9.79 19.11
CA ILE A 157 14.82 -11.17 18.57
C ILE A 157 16.00 -11.33 17.61
N LYS A 158 16.36 -10.32 16.82
CA LYS A 158 17.55 -10.40 15.95
C LYS A 158 18.85 -10.56 16.74
N LYS A 159 18.91 -10.07 17.99
CA LYS A 159 20.06 -10.20 18.89
C LYS A 159 20.11 -11.56 19.58
N SER A 160 18.99 -12.29 19.67
CA SER A 160 18.99 -13.64 20.23
C SER A 160 19.75 -14.60 19.30
N ILE A 161 20.47 -15.55 19.89
CA ILE A 161 21.37 -16.48 19.17
C ILE A 161 20.62 -17.25 18.09
N ASN A 162 19.38 -17.68 18.39
CA ASN A 162 18.56 -18.48 17.50
C ASN A 162 17.63 -17.63 16.61
N LYS A 163 17.61 -16.31 16.78
CA LYS A 163 16.67 -15.40 16.09
C LYS A 163 15.21 -15.81 16.23
N GLU A 164 14.91 -16.45 17.35
CA GLU A 164 13.65 -17.09 17.68
C GLU A 164 13.48 -17.08 19.19
N GLU A 165 12.27 -16.73 19.62
CA GLU A 165 11.77 -16.78 20.99
C GLU A 165 10.37 -17.42 20.97
N THR A 166 9.84 -17.85 22.11
CA THR A 166 8.52 -18.51 22.20
C THR A 166 7.38 -17.71 21.57
N TYR A 167 7.51 -16.38 21.53
CA TYR A 167 6.49 -15.46 21.06
C TYR A 167 6.76 -14.81 19.70
N ALA A 168 7.96 -14.96 19.11
CA ALA A 168 8.24 -14.45 17.75
C ALA A 168 9.58 -14.95 17.16
N LYS A 169 9.63 -14.99 15.83
CA LYS A 169 10.76 -15.52 15.02
C LYS A 169 11.11 -14.59 13.86
N VAL A 170 12.39 -14.48 13.53
CA VAL A 170 12.89 -13.77 12.35
C VAL A 170 13.58 -14.73 11.38
N SER A 171 12.84 -15.22 10.38
CA SER A 171 13.37 -16.10 9.34
C SER A 171 14.25 -15.34 8.33
N LYS A 172 15.38 -15.93 7.93
CA LYS A 172 16.18 -15.46 6.81
C LYS A 172 15.50 -15.86 5.51
N ILE A 173 15.38 -14.93 4.56
CA ILE A 173 14.79 -15.16 3.24
C ILE A 173 15.83 -14.73 2.20
N LYS A 174 16.12 -15.60 1.22
CA LYS A 174 16.94 -15.23 0.07
C LYS A 174 16.10 -14.38 -0.87
N ARG A 175 16.66 -13.26 -1.36
CA ARG A 175 16.01 -12.39 -2.33
C ARG A 175 16.95 -12.17 -3.49
N LEU A 176 16.42 -12.22 -4.71
CA LEU A 176 17.15 -11.83 -5.90
C LEU A 176 17.23 -10.30 -5.95
N LYS A 177 18.40 -9.75 -6.24
CA LYS A 177 18.59 -8.35 -6.59
C LYS A 177 19.01 -8.31 -8.04
N ILE A 178 18.18 -7.70 -8.89
CA ILE A 178 18.51 -7.42 -10.29
C ILE A 178 19.02 -5.98 -10.31
N SER A 179 20.24 -5.77 -10.81
CA SER A 179 20.91 -4.47 -10.90
C SER A 179 20.92 -3.96 -12.32
#